data_AF-A0A371ECE8-F1
#
_entry.id   AF-A0A371ECE8-F1
#
_cell.length_a   1.000
_cell.length_b   1.000
_cell.length_c   1.000
_cell.angle_alpha   90.00
_cell.angle_beta   90.00
_cell.angle_gamma   90.00
#
_symmetry.space_group_name_H-M   'P 1'
#
loop_
_entity.id
_entity.type
_entity.pdbx_description
1 polymer ?
#
loop_
_entity_poly.entity_id
_entity_poly.type
_entity_poly.pdbx_seq_one_letter_code
_entity_poly.pdbx_strand_id
1 'polypeptide(L)' 'MVEDKVITLGPNKLPNLAQYICTTLKGRKKLSHIERNDPPRDDPKFEAWDDEDSLIMTWLWNCMTSEIS' A
#
# COMPACT_ATOMS: atom_id res chain seq x y z
N MET A 1 0.99 25.03 6.26
CA MET A 1 0.47 24.03 7.21
C MET A 1 -0.59 23.23 6.46
N VAL A 2 -0.23 22.07 5.92
CA VAL A 2 -1.22 21.15 5.36
C VAL A 2 -1.79 20.40 6.54
N GLU A 3 -3.09 20.53 6.75
CA GLU A 3 -3.81 19.79 7.76
C GLU A 3 -3.77 18.32 7.33
N ASP A 4 -2.90 17.56 8.01
CA ASP A 4 -2.89 16.11 7.95
C ASP A 4 -4.27 15.68 8.42
N LYS A 5 -5.11 15.27 7.47
CA LYS A 5 -6.51 14.97 7.67
C LYS A 5 -6.58 13.67 8.47
N VAL A 6 -6.51 13.80 9.79
CA VAL A 6 -6.67 12.71 10.75
C VAL A 6 -8.01 12.04 10.48
N ILE A 7 -7.93 10.84 9.92
CA ILE A 7 -9.09 10.01 9.61
C ILE A 7 -9.47 9.30 10.90
N THR A 8 -10.40 9.87 11.67
CA THR A 8 -10.95 9.22 12.86
C THR A 8 -11.89 8.08 12.44
N LEU A 9 -11.47 6.83 12.64
CA LEU A 9 -12.26 5.64 12.26
C LEU A 9 -12.50 4.71 13.46
N GLY A 10 -13.79 4.53 13.77
CA GLY A 10 -14.32 3.69 14.85
C GLY A 10 -14.29 2.17 14.58
N PRO A 11 -15.00 1.36 15.39
CA PRO A 11 -14.65 -0.04 15.75
C PRO A 11 -14.80 -1.12 14.65
N ASN A 12 -14.93 -0.75 13.37
CA ASN A 12 -15.02 -1.67 12.22
C ASN A 12 -13.68 -1.78 11.44
N LYS A 13 -12.56 -1.81 12.17
CA LYS A 13 -11.22 -1.40 11.68
C LYS A 13 -10.57 -2.29 10.61
N LEU A 14 -10.69 -3.62 10.65
CA LEU A 14 -10.03 -4.52 9.67
C LEU A 14 -10.57 -4.41 8.22
N PRO A 15 -11.90 -4.50 7.97
CA PRO A 15 -12.41 -4.25 6.62
C PRO A 15 -12.15 -2.81 6.17
N ASN A 16 -11.98 -1.86 7.10
CA ASN A 16 -11.68 -0.47 6.76
C ASN A 16 -10.24 -0.28 6.27
N LEU A 17 -9.24 -0.88 6.95
CA LEU A 17 -7.84 -0.80 6.53
C LEU A 17 -7.65 -1.44 5.15
N ALA A 18 -8.19 -2.65 4.94
CA ALA A 18 -8.09 -3.32 3.65
C ALA A 18 -8.72 -2.48 2.53
N GLN A 19 -9.85 -1.83 2.80
CA GLN A 19 -10.53 -0.97 1.84
C GLN A 19 -9.77 0.35 1.61
N TYR A 20 -9.14 0.92 2.64
CA TYR A 20 -8.26 2.09 2.55
C TYR A 20 -7.01 1.80 1.73
N ILE A 21 -6.34 0.67 1.97
CA ILE A 21 -5.17 0.21 1.21
C ILE A 21 -5.57 0.01 -0.26
N CYS A 22 -6.65 -0.73 -0.52
CA CYS A 22 -7.10 -1.01 -1.89
C CYS A 22 -7.48 0.27 -2.65
N THR A 23 -8.21 1.20 -2.02
CA THR A 23 -8.58 2.48 -2.68
C THR A 23 -7.38 3.37 -2.93
N THR A 24 -6.42 3.42 -2.00
CA THR A 24 -5.18 4.19 -2.14
C THR A 24 -4.30 3.65 -3.27
N LEU A 25 -4.08 2.34 -3.33
CA LEU A 25 -3.29 1.70 -4.38
C LEU A 25 -3.98 1.74 -5.74
N LYS A 26 -5.31 1.64 -5.78
CA LYS A 26 -6.11 1.84 -7.00
C LYS A 26 -5.95 3.27 -7.53
N GLY A 27 -6.01 4.28 -6.67
CA GLY A 27 -5.78 5.69 -7.03
C GLY A 27 -4.38 5.94 -7.58
N ARG A 28 -3.37 5.20 -7.11
CA ARG A 28 -1.97 5.29 -7.56
C ARG A 28 -1.63 4.38 -8.74
N LYS A 29 -2.58 3.59 -9.26
CA LYS A 29 -2.36 2.55 -10.30
C LYS A 29 -1.29 1.51 -9.89
N LYS A 30 -1.15 1.24 -8.59
CA LYS A 30 -0.20 0.26 -8.02
C LYS A 30 -0.87 -1.02 -7.51
N LEU A 31 -2.15 -1.21 -7.81
CA LEU A 31 -2.90 -2.39 -7.38
C LEU A 31 -2.27 -3.72 -7.88
N SER A 32 -1.60 -3.67 -9.04
CA SER A 32 -0.89 -4.81 -9.64
C SER A 32 0.19 -5.42 -8.74
N HIS A 33 0.73 -4.65 -7.79
CA HIS A 33 1.76 -5.11 -6.85
C HIS A 33 1.15 -6.00 -5.75
N ILE A 34 -0.10 -5.74 -5.35
CA ILE A 34 -0.85 -6.67 -4.47
C ILE A 34 -1.33 -7.90 -5.24
N GLU A 35 -1.76 -7.71 -6.48
CA GLU A 35 -2.19 -8.82 -7.34
C GLU A 35 -1.04 -9.70 -7.84
N ARG A 36 0.22 -9.38 -7.47
CA ARG A 36 1.41 -10.14 -7.87
C ARG A 36 1.50 -10.32 -9.39
N ASN A 37 1.27 -9.25 -10.14
CA ASN A 37 1.59 -9.22 -11.56
C ASN A 37 3.05 -8.78 -11.73
N ASP A 38 3.98 -9.56 -11.17
CA ASP A 38 5.41 -9.27 -11.28
C ASP A 38 5.93 -9.54 -12.70
N PRO A 39 6.82 -8.67 -13.23
CA PRO A 39 7.58 -8.96 -14.43
C PRO A 39 8.45 -10.20 -14.22
N PRO A 40 8.80 -10.95 -15.29
CA PRO A 40 9.83 -11.97 -15.21
C PRO A 40 11.13 -11.40 -14.65
N ARG A 41 11.87 -12.19 -13.87
CA ARG A 41 13.13 -11.77 -13.22
C ARG A 41 14.22 -11.35 -14.21
N ASP A 42 14.13 -11.83 -15.46
CA ASP A 42 15.02 -11.49 -16.55
C ASP A 42 14.60 -10.20 -17.30
N ASP A 43 13.45 -9.61 -16.96
CA ASP A 43 13.00 -8.34 -17.53
C ASP A 43 13.83 -7.18 -16.93
N PRO A 44 14.41 -6.30 -17.75
CA PRO A 44 15.12 -5.10 -17.26
C PRO A 44 14.27 -4.18 -16.37
N LYS A 45 12.94 -4.31 -16.41
CA LYS A 45 11.99 -3.56 -15.58
C LYS A 45 11.75 -4.22 -14.22
N PHE A 46 12.25 -5.43 -13.99
CA PHE A 46 12.09 -6.14 -12.72
C PHE A 46 12.68 -5.34 -11.56
N GLU A 47 13.89 -4.81 -11.71
CA GLU A 47 14.56 -4.04 -10.65
C GLU A 47 13.75 -2.80 -10.24
N ALA A 48 13.28 -2.02 -11.23
CA ALA A 48 12.43 -0.86 -10.96
C ALA A 48 11.07 -1.24 -10.34
N TRP A 49 10.52 -2.41 -10.68
CA TRP A 49 9.29 -2.93 -10.09
C TRP A 49 9.51 -3.41 -8.65
N ASP A 50 10.61 -4.11 -8.38
CA ASP A 50 10.99 -4.65 -7.05
C ASP A 50 11.31 -3.54 -6.05
N ASP A 51 11.95 -2.46 -6.50
CA ASP A 51 12.16 -1.24 -5.71
C ASP A 51 10.83 -0.60 -5.29
N GLU A 52 9.89 -0.47 -6.24
CA GLU A 52 8.55 0.06 -5.95
C GLU A 52 7.75 -0.87 -5.04
N ASP A 53 7.83 -2.18 -5.24
CA ASP A 53 7.19 -3.18 -4.38
C ASP A 53 7.72 -3.09 -2.95
N SER A 54 9.04 -3.00 -2.77
CA SER A 54 9.68 -2.83 -1.45
C SER A 54 9.19 -1.58 -0.71
N LEU A 55 8.98 -0.47 -1.43
CA LEU A 55 8.42 0.76 -0.86
C LEU A 55 6.96 0.59 -0.45
N ILE A 56 6.15 -0.11 -1.26
CA ILE A 56 4.76 -0.42 -0.96
C ILE A 56 4.67 -1.35 0.26
N MET A 57 5.50 -2.39 0.33
CA MET A 57 5.57 -3.32 1.46
C MET A 57 5.95 -2.60 2.76
N THR A 58 6.93 -1.70 2.70
CA THR A 58 7.34 -0.87 3.84
C THR A 58 6.21 0.06 4.28
N TRP A 59 5.49 0.68 3.34
CA TRP A 59 4.34 1.53 3.65
C TRP A 59 3.20 0.74 4.28
N LEU A 60 2.88 -0.45 3.75
CA LEU A 60 1.86 -1.35 4.31
C LEU A 60 2.20 -1.75 5.75
N TRP A 61 3.47 -2.10 6.00
CA TRP A 61 3.96 -2.41 7.33
C TRP A 61 3.75 -1.24 8.30
N ASN A 62 4.11 -0.02 7.89
CA ASN A 62 3.91 1.19 8.69
C ASN A 62 2.43 1.52 8.94
N CYS A 63 1.56 1.25 7.96
CA CYS A 63 0.11 1.40 8.14
C CYS A 63 -0.44 0.39 9.16
N MET A 64 0.00 -0.86 9.10
CA MET A 64 -0.42 -1.89 10.05
C MET A 64 0.09 -1.60 11.46
N THR A 65 1.33 -1.16 11.64
CA THR A 65 1.88 -0.82 12.97
C THR A 65 1.24 0.42 13.59
N SER A 66 0.84 1.40 12.76
CA SER A 66 0.11 2.59 13.22
C SER A 66 -1.31 2.29 13.72
N GLU A 67 -1.90 1.13 13.36
CA GLU A 67 -3.18 0.71 13.92
C GLU A 67 -3.08 0.07 15.32
N ILE A 68 -1.88 -0.34 15.72
CA ILE A 68 -1.60 -1.03 16.99
C ILE A 68 -1.10 -0.07 18.09
N SER A 69 -0.69 1.15 17.72
CA SER A 69 -0.29 2.21 18.65
C SER A 69 -1.45 3.11 19.06
#